data_AF-A0A7Y5FPE2-F1
#
_entry.id   AF-A0A7Y5FPE2-F1
#
_cell.length_a   1.000
_cell.length_b   1.000
_cell.length_c   1.000
_cell.angle_alpha   90.00
_cell.angle_beta   90.00
_cell.angle_gamma   90.00
#
_symmetry.space_group_name_H-M   'P 1'
#
loop_
_entity.id
_entity.type
_entity.pdbx_description
1 polymer ?
#
loop_
_entity_poly.entity_id
_entity_poly.type
_entity_poly.pdbx_seq_one_letter_code
_entity_poly.pdbx_strand_id
1 'polypeptide(L)'
;MHDINNPEITIGTFATTSTKKHFTKCNHAKCNSYYFVEPEQAPGDLGYLCPDCEAKSYDFHVVMCSSCKTVINFIGALKSEEKVVFTIDKCSHCVGTIEDEYEVEPLYTADSYI
;
A
#
# COMPACT_ATOMS: atom_id res chain seq x y z
N MET A 1 49.10 33.83 37.77
CA MET A 1 48.86 33.98 36.32
C MET A 1 48.76 32.59 35.72
N HIS A 2 47.55 32.18 35.35
CA HIS A 2 47.22 31.30 34.22
C HIS A 2 45.71 31.09 34.24
N ASP A 3 45.02 31.96 33.51
CA ASP A 3 43.63 31.79 33.14
C ASP A 3 43.52 30.63 32.15
N ILE A 4 42.73 29.62 32.50
CA ILE A 4 42.38 28.52 31.59
C ILE A 4 41.11 28.96 30.87
N ASN A 5 41.28 29.40 29.62
CA ASN A 5 40.19 29.71 28.70
C ASN A 5 39.33 28.44 28.49
N ASN A 6 38.08 28.49 28.95
CA ASN A 6 37.05 27.53 28.61
C ASN A 6 36.55 27.86 27.19
N PRO A 7 36.81 27.03 26.15
CA PRO A 7 36.17 27.25 24.87
C PRO A 7 34.67 26.98 25.04
N GLU A 8 33.86 28.02 24.93
CA GLU A 8 32.42 27.89 24.75
C GLU A 8 32.17 27.00 23.53
N ILE A 9 31.76 25.76 23.78
CA ILE A 9 31.27 24.87 22.75
C ILE A 9 29.95 25.48 22.27
N THR A 10 30.04 26.28 21.22
CA THR A 10 28.87 26.71 20.45
C THR A 10 28.32 25.45 19.80
N ILE A 11 27.27 24.90 20.41
CA ILE A 11 26.45 23.86 19.78
C ILE A 11 25.79 24.55 18.60
N GLY A 12 26.44 24.48 17.44
CA GLY A 12 25.82 24.84 16.18
C GLY A 12 24.54 24.01 16.07
N THR A 13 23.41 24.69 15.95
CA THR A 13 22.13 24.06 15.68
C THR A 13 22.27 23.33 14.35
N PHE A 14 22.63 22.05 14.39
CA PHE A 14 22.49 21.18 13.24
C PHE A 14 20.99 21.17 12.94
N ALA A 15 20.60 21.80 11.84
CA ALA A 15 19.28 21.58 11.29
C ALA A 15 19.19 20.08 10.99
N THR A 16 18.63 19.31 11.94
CA THR A 16 18.25 17.93 11.70
C THR A 16 17.05 18.01 10.76
N THR A 17 17.31 18.13 9.46
CA THR A 17 16.35 17.70 8.45
C THR A 17 16.24 16.20 8.59
N SER A 18 15.48 15.77 9.61
CA SER A 18 15.05 14.40 9.76
C SER A 18 14.08 14.15 8.60
N THR A 19 14.62 13.68 7.49
CA THR A 19 13.80 13.11 6.41
C THR A 19 13.17 11.87 7.01
N LYS A 20 11.95 12.00 7.52
CA LYS A 20 11.20 10.89 8.09
C LYS A 20 11.00 9.87 6.97
N LYS A 21 11.73 8.76 7.03
CA LYS A 21 11.57 7.66 6.07
C LYS A 21 10.20 7.03 6.32
N HIS A 22 9.36 6.99 5.29
CA HIS A 22 8.08 6.31 5.34
C HIS A 22 8.26 4.88 4.81
N PHE A 23 7.56 3.95 5.43
CA PHE A 23 7.50 2.57 4.98
C PHE A 23 6.05 2.10 4.98
N THR A 24 5.73 1.21 4.06
CA THR A 24 4.40 0.64 3.93
C THR A 24 4.48 -0.86 3.68
N LYS A 25 3.39 -1.57 3.97
CA LYS A 25 3.25 -2.98 3.65
C LYS A 25 2.71 -3.13 2.23
N CYS A 26 3.23 -4.09 1.48
CA CYS A 26 2.69 -4.42 0.16
C CYS A 26 1.21 -4.85 0.25
N ASN A 27 0.36 -4.31 -0.64
CA ASN A 27 -1.07 -4.61 -0.73
C ASN A 27 -1.39 -5.92 -1.49
N HIS A 28 -0.43 -6.83 -1.58
CA HIS A 28 -0.65 -8.16 -2.15
C HIS A 28 -0.71 -9.17 -1.00
N ALA A 29 -1.84 -9.87 -0.86
CA ALA A 29 -2.14 -10.74 0.28
C ALA A 29 -1.08 -11.83 0.54
N LYS A 30 -0.40 -12.29 -0.52
CA LYS A 30 0.68 -13.30 -0.43
C LYS A 30 2.07 -12.68 -0.28
N CYS A 31 2.19 -11.36 -0.33
CA CYS A 31 3.44 -10.63 -0.14
C CYS A 31 3.46 -9.95 1.24
N ASN A 32 4.42 -10.32 2.07
CA ASN A 32 4.59 -9.73 3.41
C ASN A 32 5.76 -8.73 3.47
N SER A 33 6.18 -8.19 2.32
CA SER A 33 7.27 -7.22 2.29
C SER A 33 6.81 -5.85 2.79
N TYR A 34 7.73 -5.19 3.49
CA TYR A 34 7.68 -3.76 3.78
C TYR A 34 8.74 -3.08 2.93
N TYR A 35 8.41 -1.92 2.39
CA TYR A 35 9.31 -1.17 1.52
C TYR A 35 9.19 0.32 1.74
N PHE A 36 10.22 1.06 1.33
CA PHE A 36 10.25 2.51 1.45
C PHE A 36 9.30 3.16 0.45
N VAL A 37 8.62 4.20 0.92
CA VAL A 37 7.83 5.10 0.08
C VAL A 37 8.24 6.53 0.35
N GLU A 38 8.17 7.37 -0.68
CA GLU A 38 8.37 8.80 -0.48
C GLU A 38 7.23 9.36 0.38
N PRO A 39 7.49 10.37 1.24
CA PRO A 39 6.44 10.94 2.09
C PRO A 39 5.22 11.46 1.32
N GLU A 40 5.42 11.92 0.08
CA GLU A 40 4.40 12.45 -0.82
C GLU A 40 3.75 11.37 -1.70
N GLN A 41 4.23 10.12 -1.64
CA GLN A 41 3.73 9.04 -2.48
C GLN A 41 2.35 8.58 -2.01
N ALA A 42 1.33 8.87 -2.83
CA ALA A 42 -0.02 8.34 -2.66
C ALA A 42 -0.11 6.87 -3.11
N PRO A 43 -1.02 6.07 -2.52
CA PRO A 43 -1.32 4.74 -3.04
C PRO A 43 -1.98 4.86 -4.43
N GLY A 44 -1.64 3.95 -5.35
CA GLY A 44 -2.34 3.83 -6.63
C GLY A 44 -3.68 3.09 -6.50
N ASP A 45 -4.31 2.77 -7.64
CA ASP A 45 -5.60 2.06 -7.69
C ASP A 45 -5.56 0.67 -7.03
N LEU A 46 -4.38 0.04 -7.04
CA LEU A 46 -4.10 -1.25 -6.40
C LEU A 46 -3.47 -1.11 -5.01
N GLY A 47 -3.51 0.10 -4.43
CA GLY A 47 -2.85 0.41 -3.17
C GLY A 47 -1.32 0.54 -3.31
N TYR A 48 -0.62 0.35 -2.19
CA TYR A 48 0.84 0.34 -2.14
C TYR A 48 1.37 -1.03 -2.54
N LEU A 49 1.90 -1.18 -3.76
CA LEU A 49 2.58 -2.40 -4.21
C LEU A 49 4.09 -2.26 -4.06
N CYS A 50 4.74 -3.30 -3.52
CA CYS A 50 6.20 -3.36 -3.55
C CYS A 50 6.70 -3.47 -5.00
N PRO A 51 7.98 -3.12 -5.28
CA PRO A 51 8.50 -3.09 -6.64
C PRO A 51 8.28 -4.39 -7.44
N ASP A 52 8.39 -5.54 -6.77
CA ASP A 52 8.17 -6.84 -7.41
C ASP A 52 6.70 -7.10 -7.79
N CYS A 53 5.75 -6.63 -6.97
CA CYS A 53 4.32 -6.77 -7.24
C CYS A 53 3.82 -5.71 -8.23
N GLU A 54 4.42 -4.53 -8.20
CA GLU A 54 4.17 -3.48 -9.20
C GLU A 54 4.64 -3.93 -10.59
N ALA A 55 5.83 -4.53 -10.71
CA ALA A 55 6.27 -5.12 -11.97
C ALA A 55 5.28 -6.15 -12.53
N LYS A 56 4.67 -6.97 -11.65
CA LYS A 56 3.66 -7.96 -12.05
C LYS A 56 2.33 -7.34 -12.46
N SER A 57 1.92 -6.21 -11.88
CA SER A 57 0.66 -5.57 -12.29
C SER A 57 0.68 -5.13 -13.75
N TYR A 58 1.87 -4.92 -14.33
CA TYR A 58 2.01 -4.63 -15.75
C TYR A 58 1.91 -5.85 -16.66
N ASP A 59 2.20 -7.07 -16.21
CA ASP A 59 2.24 -8.24 -17.11
C ASP A 59 1.16 -9.29 -16.80
N PHE A 60 0.40 -9.08 -15.73
CA PHE A 60 -0.56 -10.04 -15.20
C PHE A 60 -1.92 -9.37 -15.03
N HIS A 61 -2.99 -10.14 -15.20
CA HIS A 61 -4.29 -9.75 -14.67
C HIS A 61 -4.22 -9.70 -13.15
N VAL A 62 -4.98 -8.76 -12.57
CA VAL A 62 -4.98 -8.53 -11.13
C VAL A 62 -6.29 -9.04 -10.56
N VAL A 63 -6.22 -9.90 -9.54
CA VAL A 63 -7.39 -10.28 -8.77
C VAL A 63 -7.40 -9.47 -7.49
N MET A 64 -8.44 -8.68 -7.29
CA MET A 64 -8.58 -7.74 -6.19
C MET A 64 -9.87 -8.00 -5.41
N CYS A 65 -9.83 -7.84 -4.10
CA CYS A 65 -11.02 -7.93 -3.26
C CYS A 65 -11.85 -6.63 -3.35
N SER A 66 -13.16 -6.74 -3.50
CA SER A 66 -14.04 -5.57 -3.57
C SER A 66 -14.05 -4.79 -2.26
N SER A 67 -14.07 -5.50 -1.13
CA SER A 67 -14.31 -4.96 0.22
C SER A 67 -13.15 -4.12 0.74
N CYS A 68 -11.92 -4.63 0.67
CA CYS A 68 -10.73 -3.93 1.18
C CYS A 68 -9.71 -3.54 0.10
N LYS A 69 -10.03 -3.74 -1.19
CA LYS A 69 -9.15 -3.44 -2.33
C LYS A 69 -7.77 -4.11 -2.26
N THR A 70 -7.63 -5.16 -1.47
CA THR A 70 -6.40 -5.95 -1.39
C THR A 70 -6.21 -6.79 -2.65
N VAL A 71 -5.01 -6.78 -3.21
CA VAL A 71 -4.64 -7.67 -4.32
C VAL A 71 -4.48 -9.08 -3.76
N ILE A 72 -5.28 -10.01 -4.26
CA ILE A 72 -5.31 -11.40 -3.81
C ILE A 72 -4.38 -12.27 -4.64
N ASN A 73 -4.28 -11.99 -5.94
CA ASN A 73 -3.47 -12.78 -6.85
C ASN A 73 -3.11 -12.01 -8.13
N PHE A 74 -2.07 -12.52 -8.81
CA PHE A 74 -1.73 -12.16 -10.17
C PHE A 74 -1.90 -13.39 -11.05
N ILE A 75 -2.61 -13.25 -12.18
CA ILE A 75 -2.83 -14.31 -13.16
C ILE A 75 -2.11 -13.93 -14.44
N GLY A 76 -1.28 -14.81 -14.98
CA GLY A 76 -0.49 -14.52 -16.19
C GLY A 76 -1.40 -14.11 -17.34
N ALA A 77 -1.11 -12.95 -17.93
CA ALA A 77 -1.77 -12.49 -19.15
C ALA A 77 -0.86 -12.77 -20.36
N LEU A 78 -1.45 -13.08 -21.50
CA LEU A 78 -0.72 -13.09 -22.76
C LEU A 78 -0.39 -11.64 -23.17
N LYS A 79 0.72 -11.44 -23.88
CA LYS A 79 1.12 -10.10 -24.37
C LYS A 79 0.08 -9.44 -25.28
N SER A 80 -0.79 -10.23 -25.89
CA SER A 80 -1.89 -9.79 -26.76
C SER A 80 -3.21 -9.58 -26.03
N GLU A 81 -3.32 -9.98 -24.76
CA GLU A 81 -4.54 -9.83 -23.97
C GLU A 81 -4.61 -8.43 -23.35
N GLU A 82 -5.82 -7.88 -23.29
CA GLU A 82 -6.06 -6.68 -22.50
C GLU A 82 -6.00 -7.03 -21.01
N LYS A 83 -5.27 -6.22 -20.24
CA LYS A 83 -5.07 -6.46 -18.81
C LYS A 83 -6.34 -6.02 -18.07
N VAL A 84 -6.82 -6.89 -17.19
CA VAL A 84 -8.09 -6.70 -16.49
C VAL A 84 -7.88 -6.85 -14.99
N VAL A 85 -8.56 -6.02 -14.21
CA VAL A 85 -8.68 -6.16 -12.76
C VAL A 85 -9.97 -6.91 -12.44
N PHE A 86 -9.84 -8.18 -12.08
CA PHE A 86 -10.95 -8.99 -11.60
C PHE A 86 -11.25 -8.66 -10.16
N THR A 87 -12.48 -8.22 -9.90
CA THR A 87 -12.92 -7.91 -8.54
C THR A 87 -13.71 -9.10 -7.99
N ILE A 88 -13.38 -9.57 -6.78
CA ILE A 88 -14.11 -10.62 -6.07
C ILE A 88 -14.85 -10.05 -4.86
N ASP A 89 -16.08 -10.49 -4.64
CA ASP A 89 -16.96 -9.90 -3.62
C ASP A 89 -16.66 -10.33 -2.19
N LYS A 90 -16.04 -11.50 -2.01
CA LYS A 90 -15.69 -12.05 -0.69
C LYS A 90 -14.25 -12.51 -0.70
N CYS A 91 -13.45 -12.00 0.25
CA CYS A 91 -12.10 -12.49 0.48
C CYS A 91 -11.80 -12.58 1.98
N SER A 92 -11.14 -13.67 2.40
CA SER A 92 -10.73 -13.89 3.80
C SER A 92 -9.49 -13.08 4.21
N HIS A 93 -9.05 -12.15 3.36
CA HIS A 93 -7.80 -11.42 3.51
C HIS A 93 -8.00 -9.98 4.01
N CYS A 94 -9.24 -9.50 4.04
CA CYS A 94 -9.54 -8.25 4.73
C CYS A 94 -9.42 -8.49 6.24
N VAL A 95 -8.81 -7.53 6.93
CA VAL A 95 -8.79 -7.54 8.39
C VAL A 95 -10.16 -7.03 8.84
N GLY A 96 -10.96 -7.95 9.36
CA GLY A 96 -12.30 -7.74 9.91
C GLY A 96 -12.70 -9.01 10.65
N THR A 97 -13.41 -8.84 11.74
CA THR A 97 -14.04 -9.92 12.49
C THR A 97 -15.27 -10.42 11.73
N ILE A 98 -15.77 -11.63 12.04
CA ILE A 98 -17.01 -12.11 11.42
C ILE A 98 -18.17 -11.16 11.73
N GLU A 99 -18.11 -10.46 12.86
CA GLU A 99 -19.04 -9.41 13.26
C GLU A 99 -19.02 -8.20 12.30
N ASP A 100 -17.86 -7.83 11.75
CA ASP A 100 -17.74 -6.77 10.74
C ASP A 100 -18.37 -7.18 9.38
N GLU A 101 -18.55 -8.48 9.12
CA GLU A 101 -19.26 -8.99 7.94
C GLU A 101 -20.80 -8.89 8.08
N TYR A 102 -21.33 -8.88 9.31
CA TYR A 102 -22.78 -8.82 9.58
C TYR A 102 -23.33 -7.38 9.62
N GLU A 103 -22.49 -6.35 9.74
CA GLU A 103 -22.89 -4.93 9.70
C GLU A 103 -22.94 -4.32 8.29
N VAL A 104 -22.79 -5.12 7.24
CA VAL A 104 -22.87 -4.64 5.86
C VAL A 104 -24.33 -4.49 5.42
N GLU A 105 -24.85 -3.26 5.46
CA GLU A 105 -26.13 -2.95 4.82
C GLU A 105 -25.99 -3.00 3.29
N PRO A 106 -26.89 -3.68 2.56
CA PRO A 106 -26.84 -3.71 1.11
C PRO A 106 -27.19 -2.32 0.56
N LEU A 107 -26.20 -1.63 -0.02
CA LEU A 107 -26.47 -0.51 -0.92
C LEU A 107 -26.98 -1.07 -2.25
N TYR A 108 -28.30 -1.22 -2.35
CA TYR A 108 -28.98 -1.39 -3.63
C TYR A 108 -28.85 -0.08 -4.42
N THR A 109 -27.82 0.05 -5.24
CA THR A 109 -27.91 0.93 -6.41
C THR A 109 -28.91 0.30 -7.38
N ALA A 110 -30.15 0.76 -7.31
CA ALA A 110 -31.12 0.56 -8.37
C ALA A 110 -30.57 1.24 -9.62
N ASP A 111 -29.95 0.46 -10.50
CA ASP A 111 -30.06 0.55 -11.96
C ASP A 111 -28.92 -0.22 -12.64
N SER A 112 -29.08 -1.53 -12.76
CA SER A 112 -28.50 -2.28 -13.89
C SER A 112 -29.30 -3.58 -14.10
N TYR A 113 -30.37 -3.50 -14.90
CA TYR A 113 -31.00 -4.69 -15.48
C TYR A 113 -30.30 -5.06 -16.78
N ILE A 114 -30.06 -6.38 -16.94
CA ILE A 114 -29.72 -7.24 -18.10
C ILE A 114 -28.97 -6.59 -19.27
#